data_AF-A0A1S1NRT3-F1
#
_entry.id   AF-A0A1S1NRT3-F1
#
_cell.length_a   1.000
_cell.length_b   1.000
_cell.length_c   1.000
_cell.angle_alpha   90.00
_cell.angle_beta   90.00
_cell.angle_gamma   90.00
#
_symmetry.space_group_name_H-M   'P 1'
#
loop_
_entity.id
_entity.type
_entity.pdbx_description
1 polymer ?
#
loop_
_entity_poly.entity_id
_entity_poly.type
_entity_poly.pdbx_seq_one_letter_code
_entity_poly.pdbx_strand_id
1 'polypeptide(L)'
;MSEPPGSPNSSDALIRLARFIGAFLAAPLLYLVLWQLAADMLLPREAGSSRLVMINLFSVAIPCLGVLATIYLAGPRAGRIMGSVVMMVFFLFLYLSSAVTLELLPPLLTVLGIALAVLISRRMPTMTPDLAELKAP
;
A
#
# COMPACT_ATOMS: atom_id res chain seq x y z
N MET A 1 -0.08 40.80 27.11
CA MET A 1 1.00 40.38 26.21
C MET A 1 0.41 39.34 25.27
N SER A 2 0.26 39.69 24.00
CA SER A 2 -0.21 38.82 22.93
C SER A 2 0.92 37.89 22.50
N GLU A 3 0.72 36.57 22.62
CA GLU A 3 1.66 35.56 22.11
C GLU A 3 1.81 35.71 20.58
N PRO A 4 3.04 35.55 20.04
CA PRO A 4 3.26 35.57 18.60
C PRO A 4 2.66 34.31 17.93
N PRO A 5 2.27 34.39 16.65
CA PRO A 5 1.59 33.30 15.97
C PRO A 5 2.50 32.08 15.86
N GLY A 6 1.96 30.92 16.25
CA GLY A 6 2.70 29.71 16.60
C GLY A 6 3.58 29.15 15.49
N SER A 7 4.85 28.91 15.81
CA SER A 7 5.63 27.90 15.12
C SER A 7 4.97 26.53 15.34
N PRO A 8 4.85 25.67 14.31
CA PRO A 8 4.35 24.33 14.52
C PRO A 8 5.22 23.64 15.56
N ASN A 9 4.61 23.10 16.62
CA ASN A 9 5.31 22.29 17.61
C ASN A 9 6.11 21.21 16.87
N SER A 10 7.43 21.16 17.09
CA SER A 10 8.35 20.28 16.37
C SER A 10 7.92 18.81 16.43
N SER A 11 7.27 18.39 17.52
CA SER A 11 6.67 17.07 17.70
C SER A 11 5.55 16.75 16.71
N ASP A 12 4.69 17.71 16.36
CA ASP A 12 3.58 17.51 15.42
C ASP A 12 4.12 17.34 13.98
N ALA A 13 5.14 18.11 13.63
CA ALA A 13 5.83 17.96 12.36
C ALA A 13 6.50 16.58 12.23
N LEU A 14 7.10 16.10 13.32
CA LEU A 14 7.78 14.80 13.38
C LEU A 14 6.78 13.63 13.27
N ILE A 15 5.62 13.72 13.93
CA ILE A 15 4.54 12.73 13.81
C ILE A 15 3.97 12.70 12.38
N ARG A 16 3.78 13.87 11.74
CA ARG A 16 3.31 13.93 10.34
C ARG A 16 4.32 13.29 9.39
N LEU A 17 5.61 13.61 9.55
CA LEU A 17 6.68 13.04 8.75
C LEU A 17 6.75 11.52 8.92
N ALA A 18 6.70 11.03 10.16
CA ALA A 18 6.70 9.59 10.45
C ALA A 18 5.49 8.88 9.81
N ARG A 19 4.29 9.47 9.90
CA ARG A 19 3.09 8.94 9.23
C ARG A 19 3.22 8.93 7.71
N PHE A 20 3.78 9.98 7.12
CA PHE A 20 3.99 10.08 5.68
C PHE A 20 4.98 9.01 5.18
N ILE A 21 6.13 8.88 5.86
CA ILE A 21 7.13 7.85 5.54
C ILE A 21 6.53 6.44 5.71
N GLY A 22 5.82 6.22 6.82
CA GLY A 22 5.14 4.96 7.09
C GLY A 22 4.11 4.63 6.02
N ALA A 23 3.27 5.59 5.64
CA ALA A 23 2.27 5.40 4.59
C ALA A 23 2.89 5.11 3.23
N PHE A 24 3.98 5.79 2.88
CA PHE A 24 4.72 5.59 1.63
C PHE A 24 5.33 4.18 1.57
N LEU A 25 5.94 3.73 2.67
CA LEU A 25 6.62 2.43 2.73
C LEU A 25 5.69 1.24 3.00
N ALA A 26 4.47 1.48 3.51
CA ALA A 26 3.57 0.42 3.93
C ALA A 26 3.26 -0.58 2.80
N ALA A 27 2.86 -0.10 1.62
CA ALA A 27 2.49 -0.99 0.52
C ALA A 27 3.68 -1.83 0.00
N PRO A 28 4.87 -1.25 -0.32
CA PRO A 28 6.04 -2.02 -0.71
C PRO A 28 6.51 -3.03 0.34
N LEU A 29 6.57 -2.63 1.62
CA LEU A 29 7.02 -3.51 2.69
C LEU A 29 6.07 -4.68 2.90
N LEU A 30 4.76 -4.41 2.95
CA LEU A 30 3.76 -5.48 3.03
C LEU A 30 3.82 -6.39 1.82
N TYR A 31 4.04 -5.85 0.62
CA TYR A 31 4.19 -6.66 -0.58
C TYR A 31 5.34 -7.65 -0.45
N LEU A 32 6.53 -7.17 -0.08
CA LEU A 32 7.71 -8.02 0.09
C LEU A 32 7.52 -9.07 1.17
N VAL A 33 7.05 -8.66 2.36
CA VAL A 33 6.89 -9.56 3.51
C VAL A 33 5.85 -10.64 3.25
N LEU A 34 4.69 -10.26 2.69
CA LEU A 34 3.61 -11.21 2.44
C LEU A 34 3.96 -12.18 1.31
N TRP A 35 4.66 -11.71 0.27
CA TRP A 35 5.14 -12.62 -0.78
C TRP A 35 6.22 -13.57 -0.30
N GLN A 36 7.16 -13.09 0.52
CA GLN A 36 8.16 -13.96 1.14
C GLN A 36 7.48 -15.05 1.98
N LEU A 37 6.50 -14.67 2.81
CA LEU A 37 5.75 -15.61 3.63
C LEU A 37 4.97 -16.62 2.77
N ALA A 38 4.31 -16.16 1.70
CA ALA A 38 3.58 -17.04 0.80
C ALA A 38 4.51 -18.03 0.09
N ALA A 39 5.67 -17.56 -0.37
CA ALA A 39 6.69 -18.37 -1.05
C ALA A 39 7.30 -19.42 -0.13
N ASP A 40 7.56 -19.08 1.13
CA ASP A 40 8.24 -19.97 2.08
C ASP A 40 7.28 -20.98 2.74
N MET A 41 6.05 -20.55 3.05
CA MET A 41 5.16 -21.33 3.94
C MET A 41 3.98 -21.98 3.21
N LEU A 42 3.43 -21.32 2.19
CA LEU A 42 2.15 -21.71 1.59
C LEU A 42 2.37 -22.44 0.26
N LEU A 43 3.07 -21.81 -0.67
CA LEU A 43 3.24 -22.34 -2.03
C LEU A 43 3.97 -23.69 -2.14
N PRO A 44 4.95 -24.04 -1.29
CA PRO A 44 5.62 -25.34 -1.36
C PRO A 44 4.71 -26.52 -0.98
N ARG A 45 3.58 -26.27 -0.30
CA ARG A 45 2.68 -27.30 0.22
C ARG A 45 1.52 -27.63 -0.72
N GLU A 46 1.37 -26.86 -1.79
CA GLU A 46 0.22 -26.95 -2.71
C GLU A 46 0.54 -27.78 -3.96
N ALA A 47 -0.43 -28.59 -4.39
CA ALA A 47 -0.35 -29.34 -5.65
C ALA A 47 -0.54 -28.42 -6.87
N GLY A 48 -0.03 -28.79 -8.04
CA GLY A 48 0.16 -27.90 -9.19
C GLY A 48 -1.01 -26.95 -9.53
N SER A 49 -2.26 -27.44 -9.56
CA SER A 49 -3.42 -26.59 -9.85
C SER A 49 -3.81 -25.66 -8.69
N SER A 50 -3.77 -26.13 -7.44
CA SER A 50 -4.10 -25.29 -6.27
C SER A 50 -3.04 -24.21 -6.04
N ARG A 51 -1.77 -24.51 -6.36
CA ARG A 51 -0.66 -23.54 -6.30
C ARG A 51 -0.90 -22.34 -7.22
N LEU A 52 -1.32 -22.57 -8.46
CA LEU A 52 -1.61 -21.48 -9.41
C LEU A 52 -2.78 -20.60 -8.95
N VAL A 53 -3.83 -21.22 -8.40
CA VAL A 53 -4.98 -20.48 -7.83
C VAL A 53 -4.53 -19.61 -6.65
N MET A 54 -3.71 -20.15 -5.75
CA MET A 54 -3.17 -19.37 -4.62
C MET A 54 -2.28 -18.21 -5.07
N ILE A 55 -1.41 -18.43 -6.07
CA ILE A 55 -0.57 -17.37 -6.63
C ILE A 55 -1.46 -16.22 -7.13
N ASN A 56 -2.46 -16.53 -7.96
CA ASN A 56 -3.37 -15.51 -8.50
C ASN A 56 -4.14 -14.78 -7.39
N LEU A 57 -4.59 -15.51 -6.37
CA LEU A 57 -5.27 -14.91 -5.21
C LEU A 57 -4.35 -13.95 -4.45
N PHE A 58 -3.09 -14.34 -4.18
CA PHE A 58 -2.12 -13.49 -3.50
C PHE A 58 -1.68 -12.29 -4.35
N SER A 59 -1.57 -12.45 -5.67
CA SER A 59 -1.32 -11.36 -6.61
C SER A 59 -2.40 -10.27 -6.58
N VAL A 60 -3.61 -10.56 -6.09
CA VAL A 60 -4.67 -9.56 -5.88
C VAL A 60 -4.71 -9.10 -4.42
N ALA A 61 -4.70 -10.05 -3.48
CA ALA A 61 -4.88 -9.77 -2.07
C ALA A 61 -3.74 -8.95 -1.46
N ILE A 62 -2.49 -9.24 -1.81
CA ILE A 62 -1.31 -8.58 -1.22
C ILE A 62 -1.26 -7.09 -1.63
N PRO A 63 -1.37 -6.72 -2.92
CA PRO A 63 -1.48 -5.30 -3.30
C PRO A 63 -2.67 -4.61 -2.66
N CYS A 64 -3.82 -5.30 -2.54
CA CYS A 64 -4.99 -4.75 -1.88
C CYS A 64 -4.71 -4.38 -0.42
N LEU A 65 -4.12 -5.30 0.35
CA LEU A 65 -3.74 -5.06 1.75
C LEU A 65 -2.69 -3.96 1.89
N GLY A 66 -1.69 -3.93 1.01
CA GLY A 66 -0.68 -2.88 0.98
C GLY A 66 -1.29 -1.48 0.83
N VAL A 67 -2.18 -1.30 -0.16
CA VAL A 67 -2.87 -0.02 -0.38
C VAL A 67 -3.79 0.35 0.79
N LEU A 68 -4.52 -0.62 1.36
CA LEU A 68 -5.36 -0.37 2.53
C LEU A 68 -4.53 0.08 3.75
N ALA A 69 -3.34 -0.47 3.96
CA ALA A 69 -2.44 -0.03 5.02
C ALA A 69 -1.95 1.41 4.81
N THR A 70 -1.59 1.77 3.57
CA THR A 70 -1.26 3.16 3.24
C THR A 70 -2.45 4.10 3.49
N ILE A 71 -3.66 3.69 3.14
CA ILE A 71 -4.91 4.44 3.41
C ILE A 71 -5.14 4.61 4.91
N TYR A 72 -4.92 3.57 5.71
CA TYR A 72 -5.08 3.64 7.15
C TYR A 72 -4.12 4.67 7.79
N LEU A 73 -2.87 4.72 7.32
CA LEU A 73 -1.84 5.62 7.87
C LEU A 73 -1.98 7.07 7.39
N ALA A 74 -2.24 7.27 6.10
CA ALA A 74 -2.31 8.59 5.46
C ALA A 74 -3.71 9.20 5.41
N GLY A 75 -4.75 8.42 5.65
CA GLY A 75 -6.14 8.81 5.44
C GLY A 75 -6.63 8.53 4.01
N PRO A 76 -7.93 8.78 3.76
CA PRO A 76 -8.63 8.25 2.58
C PRO A 76 -8.19 8.86 1.26
N ARG A 77 -7.99 10.18 1.15
CA ARG A 77 -7.57 10.79 -0.13
C ARG A 77 -6.08 10.61 -0.36
N ALA A 78 -5.25 11.08 0.59
CA ALA A 78 -3.80 10.99 0.44
C ALA A 78 -3.35 9.53 0.29
N GLY A 79 -3.87 8.64 1.13
CA GLY A 79 -3.49 7.24 1.11
C GLY A 79 -3.98 6.46 -0.10
N ARG A 80 -5.14 6.79 -0.69
CA ARG A 80 -5.57 6.17 -1.95
C ARG A 80 -4.60 6.51 -3.08
N ILE A 81 -4.22 7.77 -3.21
CA ILE A 81 -3.31 8.23 -4.27
C ILE A 81 -1.92 7.66 -4.03
N MET A 82 -1.35 7.90 -2.84
CA MET A 82 -0.02 7.46 -2.48
C MET A 82 0.09 5.93 -2.55
N GLY A 83 -0.82 5.20 -1.90
CA GLY A 83 -0.81 3.75 -1.86
C GLY A 83 -0.90 3.15 -3.26
N SER A 84 -1.85 3.62 -4.07
CA SER A 84 -2.04 3.09 -5.44
C SER A 84 -0.81 3.33 -6.33
N VAL A 85 -0.29 4.56 -6.34
CA VAL A 85 0.84 4.93 -7.21
C VAL A 85 2.11 4.23 -6.76
N VAL A 86 2.43 4.27 -5.47
CA VAL A 86 3.64 3.64 -4.94
C VAL A 86 3.60 2.13 -5.13
N MET A 87 2.45 1.49 -4.83
CA MET A 87 2.28 0.06 -5.03
C MET A 87 2.47 -0.33 -6.50
N MET A 88 1.86 0.42 -7.42
CA MET A 88 1.97 0.16 -8.86
C MET A 88 3.40 0.32 -9.38
N VAL A 89 4.06 1.44 -9.05
CA VAL A 89 5.44 1.72 -9.48
C VAL A 89 6.40 0.68 -8.91
N PHE A 90 6.25 0.36 -7.62
CA PHE A 90 7.07 -0.64 -6.96
C PHE A 90 6.90 -2.03 -7.59
N PHE A 91 5.66 -2.45 -7.82
CA PHE A 91 5.37 -3.71 -8.50
C PHE A 91 5.98 -3.74 -9.90
N LEU A 92 5.77 -2.69 -10.71
CA LEU A 92 6.31 -2.60 -12.07
C LEU A 92 7.84 -2.65 -12.07
N PHE A 93 8.50 -1.98 -11.11
CA PHE A 93 9.94 -2.06 -10.94
C PHE A 93 10.39 -3.50 -10.72
N LEU A 94 9.81 -4.21 -9.75
CA LEU A 94 10.14 -5.61 -9.49
C LEU A 94 9.84 -6.50 -10.70
N TYR A 95 8.71 -6.26 -11.35
CA TYR A 95 8.25 -7.05 -12.48
C TYR A 95 9.21 -6.93 -13.67
N LEU A 96 9.56 -5.71 -14.06
CA LEU A 96 10.51 -5.44 -15.14
C LEU A 96 11.93 -5.91 -14.77
N SER A 97 12.34 -5.76 -13.51
CA SER A 97 13.65 -6.24 -13.04
C SER A 97 13.74 -7.77 -12.99
N SER A 98 12.63 -8.49 -12.89
CA SER A 98 12.63 -9.96 -12.76
C SER A 98 12.91 -10.70 -14.08
N ALA A 99 12.75 -10.07 -15.24
CA ALA A 99 13.02 -10.62 -16.58
C ALA A 99 12.33 -11.96 -16.95
N VAL A 100 11.33 -12.42 -16.17
CA VAL A 100 10.60 -13.66 -16.46
C VAL A 100 9.35 -13.32 -17.30
N THR A 101 9.43 -13.68 -18.58
CA THR A 101 8.34 -13.81 -19.58
C THR A 101 7.45 -12.61 -19.93
N LEU A 102 7.52 -11.46 -19.23
CA LEU A 102 6.74 -10.24 -19.53
C LEU A 102 5.25 -10.51 -19.88
N GLU A 103 4.63 -11.44 -19.17
CA GLU A 103 3.20 -11.73 -19.27
C GLU A 103 2.33 -10.57 -18.77
N LEU A 104 1.14 -10.41 -19.34
CA LEU A 104 0.25 -9.30 -18.94
C LEU A 104 -0.54 -9.60 -17.66
N LEU A 105 -0.67 -10.87 -17.29
CA LEU A 105 -1.53 -11.29 -16.17
C LEU A 105 -1.08 -10.72 -14.81
N PRO A 106 0.21 -10.78 -14.41
CA PRO A 106 0.62 -10.28 -13.09
C PRO A 106 0.35 -8.78 -12.90
N PRO A 107 0.66 -7.88 -13.87
CA PRO A 107 0.25 -6.48 -13.80
C PRO A 107 -1.26 -6.27 -13.64
N LEU A 108 -2.09 -7.03 -14.37
CA LEU A 108 -3.55 -6.91 -14.28
C LEU A 108 -4.08 -7.31 -12.90
N LEU A 109 -3.53 -8.37 -12.30
CA LEU A 109 -3.92 -8.79 -10.95
C LEU A 109 -3.53 -7.74 -9.90
N THR A 110 -2.37 -7.11 -10.06
CA THR A 110 -1.95 -6.00 -9.19
C THR A 110 -2.89 -4.80 -9.31
N VAL A 111 -3.25 -4.40 -10.54
CA VAL A 111 -4.26 -3.34 -10.79
C VAL A 111 -5.58 -3.69 -10.12
N LEU A 112 -6.03 -4.93 -10.25
CA LEU A 112 -7.26 -5.42 -9.64
C LEU A 112 -7.21 -5.30 -8.11
N GLY A 113 -6.10 -5.70 -7.48
CA GLY A 113 -5.89 -5.56 -6.04
C GLY A 113 -5.95 -4.11 -5.58
N ILE A 114 -5.30 -3.20 -6.31
CA ILE A 114 -5.34 -1.75 -6.05
C ILE A 114 -6.78 -1.22 -6.18
N ALA A 115 -7.48 -1.58 -7.25
CA ALA A 115 -8.85 -1.15 -7.49
C ALA A 115 -9.80 -1.63 -6.37
N LEU A 116 -9.65 -2.86 -5.91
CA LEU A 116 -10.40 -3.40 -4.77
C LEU A 116 -10.14 -2.62 -3.49
N ALA A 117 -8.89 -2.30 -3.16
CA ALA A 117 -8.56 -1.49 -1.99
C ALA A 117 -9.22 -0.10 -2.06
N VAL A 118 -9.16 0.55 -3.22
CA VAL A 118 -9.81 1.85 -3.45
C VAL A 118 -11.32 1.74 -3.29
N LEU A 119 -11.96 0.68 -3.79
CA LEU A 119 -13.40 0.46 -3.64
C LEU A 119 -13.80 0.20 -2.18
N ILE A 120 -13.06 -0.66 -1.49
CA ILE A 120 -13.28 -0.98 -0.06
C ILE A 120 -13.15 0.28 0.78
N SER A 121 -12.09 1.07 0.55
CA SER A 121 -11.85 2.30 1.33
C SER A 121 -12.95 3.36 1.19
N ARG A 122 -13.68 3.40 0.07
CA ARG A 122 -14.84 4.30 -0.10
C ARG A 122 -15.98 3.97 0.85
N ARG A 123 -16.02 2.74 1.36
CA ARG A 123 -17.06 2.25 2.27
C ARG A 123 -16.60 2.21 3.73
N MET A 124 -15.32 2.48 4.01
CA MET A 124 -14.78 2.47 5.37
C MET A 124 -14.86 3.85 6.01
N PRO A 125 -15.46 3.99 7.21
CA PRO A 125 -15.36 5.22 7.99
C PRO A 125 -13.91 5.40 8.44
N THR A 126 -13.31 6.54 8.09
CA THR A 126 -11.88 6.79 8.34
C THR A 126 -11.67 7.25 9.78
N MET A 127 -10.91 6.45 10.54
CA MET A 127 -10.52 6.78 11.92
C MET A 127 -9.34 7.78 11.99
N THR A 128 -8.60 7.95 10.90
CA THR A 128 -7.37 8.74 10.85
C THR A 128 -7.58 10.02 10.03
N PRO A 129 -7.17 11.20 10.54
CA PRO A 129 -7.26 12.44 9.78
C PRO A 129 -6.38 12.37 8.52
N ASP A 130 -6.91 12.91 7.41
CA ASP A 130 -6.27 12.89 6.10
C ASP A 130 -5.04 13.81 6.07
N LEU A 131 -3.90 13.27 5.63
CA LEU A 131 -2.69 14.06 5.43
C LEU A 131 -2.90 15.21 4.43
N ALA A 132 -3.87 15.09 3.50
CA ALA A 132 -4.19 16.15 2.54
C ALA A 132 -4.91 17.36 3.16
N GLU A 133 -5.55 17.20 4.33
CA GLU A 133 -6.35 18.24 4.98
C GLU A 133 -5.59 18.95 6.10
N LEU A 134 -4.44 18.40 6.48
CA LEU A 134 -3.50 18.96 7.44
C LEU A 134 -2.71 20.13 6.80
N LYS A 135 -3.42 21.24 6.55
CA LYS A 135 -2.84 22.53 6.14
C LYS A 135 -1.68 22.87 7.07
N ALA A 136 -0.51 23.18 6.51
CA ALA A 136 0.51 23.89 7.28
C ALA A 136 -0.09 25.26 7.68
N PRO A 137 0.05 25.69 8.94
CA PRO A 137 -0.40 27.01 9.35
C PRO A 137 0.27 28.12 8.53
#